data_AF-A0AAW3UU75-F1
#
_entry.id   AF-A0AAW3UU75-F1
#
_cell.length_a   1.000
_cell.length_b   1.000
_cell.length_c   1.000
_cell.angle_alpha   90.00
_cell.angle_beta   90.00
_cell.angle_gamma   90.00
#
_symmetry.space_group_name_H-M   'P 1'
#
loop_
_entity.id
_entity.type
_entity.pdbx_description
1 polymer ?
#
loop_
_entity_poly.entity_id
_entity_poly.type
_entity_poly.pdbx_seq_one_letter_code
_entity_poly.pdbx_strand_id
1 'polypeptide(L)' 'MELIAALKAQGVSVILISHNLHDIFAIADRIVVLRRGEVAGERLVAGTSGDEIVHLMVGDTYSNTGGSDH' A
#
# COMPACT_ATOMS: atom_id res chain seq x y z
N MET A 1 -11.11 -12.83 3.96
CA MET A 1 -11.15 -11.95 2.76
C MET A 1 -12.06 -12.46 1.64
N GLU A 2 -12.89 -13.48 1.87
CA GLU A 2 -13.71 -14.09 0.81
C GLU A 2 -14.82 -13.18 0.26
N LEU A 3 -15.45 -12.36 1.10
CA LEU A 3 -16.53 -11.46 0.65
C LEU A 3 -16.05 -10.45 -0.40
N ILE A 4 -14.90 -9.80 -0.16
CA ILE A 4 -14.35 -8.79 -1.07
C ILE A 4 -13.91 -9.46 -2.38
N ALA A 5 -13.28 -10.63 -2.30
CA ALA A 5 -12.91 -11.40 -3.49
C ALA A 5 -14.15 -11.83 -4.32
N ALA A 6 -15.22 -12.25 -3.65
CA ALA A 6 -16.48 -12.62 -4.31
C ALA A 6 -17.15 -11.42 -5.00
N LEU A 7 -17.16 -10.24 -4.36
CA LEU A 7 -17.67 -9.01 -4.97
C LEU A 7 -16.85 -8.59 -6.19
N LYS A 8 -15.52 -8.66 -6.10
CA LYS A 8 -14.62 -8.43 -7.23
C LYS A 8 -14.91 -9.39 -8.39
N ALA A 9 -15.09 -10.69 -8.10
CA ALA A 9 -15.42 -11.70 -9.11
C ALA A 9 -16.77 -11.46 -9.81
N GLN A 10 -17.69 -10.74 -9.16
CA GLN A 10 -18.97 -10.32 -9.74
C GLN A 10 -18.88 -9.00 -10.55
N GLY A 11 -17.66 -8.46 -10.74
CA GLY A 11 -17.44 -7.22 -11.47
C GLY A 11 -17.79 -5.96 -10.67
N VAL A 12 -17.96 -6.08 -9.35
CA VAL A 12 -18.24 -4.93 -8.47
C VAL A 12 -16.92 -4.26 -8.09
N SER A 13 -16.81 -2.97 -8.35
CA SER A 13 -15.69 -2.16 -7.86
C SER A 13 -15.75 -2.00 -6.35
N VAL A 14 -14.67 -2.39 -5.65
CA VAL A 14 -14.56 -2.27 -4.19
C VAL A 14 -13.37 -1.37 -3.84
N ILE A 15 -13.60 -0.42 -2.92
CA ILE A 15 -12.55 0.40 -2.33
C ILE A 15 -12.26 -0.15 -0.92
N LEU A 16 -11.05 -0.66 -0.72
CA LEU A 16 -10.57 -1.11 0.58
C LEU A 16 -9.60 -0.07 1.15
N ILE A 17 -9.85 0.38 2.38
CA ILE A 17 -8.94 1.25 3.12
C ILE A 17 -8.27 0.40 4.19
N SER A 18 -6.97 0.19 4.07
CA SER A 18 -6.17 -0.59 5.03
C SER A 18 -4.72 -0.09 5.02
N HIS A 19 -4.00 -0.39 6.09
CA HIS A 19 -2.54 -0.27 6.17
C HIS A 19 -1.86 -1.65 6.31
N ASN A 20 -2.63 -2.74 6.39
CA ASN A 20 -2.08 -4.09 6.37
C ASN A 20 -1.74 -4.48 4.92
N LEU A 21 -0.44 -4.50 4.62
CA LEU A 21 0.04 -4.77 3.26
C LEU A 21 -0.32 -6.18 2.78
N HIS A 22 -0.24 -7.20 3.64
CA HIS A 22 -0.57 -8.58 3.26
C HIS A 22 -1.96 -8.67 2.61
N ASP A 23 -2.92 -7.99 3.23
CA ASP A 23 -4.31 -7.92 2.83
C ASP A 23 -4.51 -7.10 1.54
N ILE A 24 -3.78 -5.99 1.42
CA ILE A 24 -3.79 -5.14 0.22
C ILE A 24 -3.28 -5.91 -0.99
N PHE A 25 -2.12 -6.54 -0.88
CA PHE A 25 -1.49 -7.29 -1.97
C PHE A 25 -2.31 -8.54 -2.38
N ALA A 26 -3.09 -9.12 -1.47
CA ALA A 26 -3.93 -10.28 -1.76
C ALA A 26 -5.18 -9.97 -2.61
N ILE A 27 -5.70 -8.74 -2.55
CA ILE A 27 -6.99 -8.39 -3.18
C ILE A 27 -6.87 -7.31 -4.26
N ALA A 28 -6.06 -6.29 -4.00
CA ALA A 28 -6.05 -5.08 -4.81
C ALA A 28 -5.41 -5.32 -6.19
N ASP A 29 -5.90 -4.61 -7.20
CA ASP A 29 -5.21 -4.49 -8.49
C ASP A 29 -4.33 -3.23 -8.52
N ARG A 30 -4.77 -2.20 -7.79
CA ARG A 30 -4.20 -0.86 -7.74
C ARG A 30 -4.20 -0.33 -6.32
N ILE A 31 -3.11 0.30 -5.93
CA ILE A 31 -2.89 0.89 -4.61
C ILE A 31 -2.71 2.39 -4.79
N VAL A 32 -3.49 3.19 -4.06
CA VAL A 32 -3.32 4.64 -3.97
C VAL A 32 -2.94 4.95 -2.53
N VAL A 33 -1.78 5.57 -2.35
CA VAL A 33 -1.25 5.92 -1.03
C VAL A 33 -1.56 7.38 -0.75
N LEU A 34 -2.23 7.64 0.37
CA LEU A 34 -2.51 8.98 0.87
C LEU A 34 -1.56 9.30 2.02
N ARG A 35 -0.95 10.48 1.99
CA ARG A 35 -0.09 11.01 3.05
C ARG A 35 -0.39 12.48 3.25
N ARG A 36 -0.67 12.88 4.50
CA ARG A 36 -0.98 14.28 4.88
C ARG A 36 -2.14 14.90 4.07
N GLY A 37 -3.13 14.09 3.68
CA GLY A 37 -4.27 14.55 2.89
C GLY A 37 -4.01 14.67 1.39
N GLU A 38 -2.81 14.34 0.93
CA GLU A 38 -2.42 14.36 -0.48
C GLU A 38 -2.11 12.95 -0.98
N VAL A 39 -2.25 12.73 -2.29
CA VAL A 39 -1.84 11.47 -2.92
C VAL A 39 -0.32 11.43 -2.98
N ALA A 40 0.29 10.56 -2.19
CA ALA A 40 1.73 10.34 -2.16
C ALA A 40 2.20 9.52 -3.37
N GLY A 41 1.35 8.64 -3.88
CA GLY A 41 1.65 7.84 -5.06
C GLY A 41 0.56 6.83 -5.40
N GLU A 42 0.65 6.32 -6.63
CA GLU A 42 -0.21 5.26 -7.14
C GLU A 42 0.66 4.14 -7.73
N ARG A 43 0.29 2.89 -7.46
CA ARG A 43 1.00 1.70 -7.94
C ARG A 43 0.05 0.59 -8.35
N LEU A 44 0.42 -0.14 -9.39
CA LEU A 44 -0.19 -1.42 -9.71
C LEU A 44 0.43 -2.50 -8.83
N VAL A 45 -0.38 -3.40 -8.30
CA VAL A 45 0.08 -4.51 -7.45
C VAL A 45 1.09 -5.38 -8.19
N ALA A 46 0.92 -5.56 -9.50
CA ALA A 46 1.82 -6.36 -10.35
C ALA A 46 3.23 -5.77 -10.51
N GLY A 47 3.47 -4.51 -10.13
CA GLY A 47 4.73 -3.80 -10.39
C GLY A 47 5.30 -3.07 -9.18
N THR A 48 4.89 -3.43 -7.97
CA THR A 48 5.32 -2.76 -6.73
C THR A 48 5.64 -3.76 -5.63
N SER A 49 6.31 -3.30 -4.58
CA SER A 49 6.68 -4.10 -3.41
C SER A 49 6.12 -3.49 -2.13
N GLY A 50 6.03 -4.29 -1.06
CA GLY A 50 5.61 -3.79 0.25
C GLY A 50 6.45 -2.62 0.73
N ASP A 51 7.77 -2.72 0.58
CA ASP A 51 8.72 -1.68 0.99
C ASP A 51 8.48 -0.35 0.24
N GLU A 52 8.16 -0.41 -1.05
CA GLU A 52 7.84 0.79 -1.83
C GLU A 52 6.56 1.45 -1.33
N ILE A 53 5.53 0.67 -0.99
CA ILE A 53 4.29 1.19 -0.42
C ILE A 53 4.54 1.80 0.97
N VAL A 54 5.34 1.15 1.83
CA VAL A 54 5.74 1.72 3.13
C VAL A 54 6.48 3.04 2.94
N HIS A 55 7.39 3.10 1.97
CA HIS A 55 8.12 4.31 1.66
C HIS A 55 7.18 5.45 1.24
N LEU A 56 6.17 5.18 0.43
CA LEU A 56 5.14 6.17 0.08
C LEU A 56 4.30 6.63 1.28
N MET A 57 4.03 5.74 2.25
CA MET A 57 3.25 6.05 3.46
C MET A 57 4.04 6.94 4.45
N VAL A 58 5.32 6.64 4.65
CA VAL A 58 6.15 7.28 5.70
C VAL A 58 6.98 8.45 5.13
N GLY A 59 7.51 8.32 3.92
CA GLY A 59 8.49 9.20 3.29
C GLY A 59 9.95 8.77 3.55
N ASP A 60 10.91 9.52 3.00
CA ASP A 60 12.38 9.27 3.02
C ASP A 60 13.06 9.08 4.39
N THR A 61 12.30 9.06 5.49
CA THR A 61 12.82 8.89 6.85
C THR A 61 13.31 7.46 7.18
N TYR A 62 13.31 6.54 6.22
CA TYR A 62 13.96 5.22 6.34
C TYR A 62 15.37 5.17 5.73
N SER A 63 16.07 6.32 5.66
CA SER A 63 17.53 6.31 5.61
C SER A 63 18.07 5.96 7.00
N ASN A 64 18.62 4.76 7.11
CA ASN A 64 19.33 4.24 8.27
C ASN A 64 20.35 5.24 8.84
N THR A 65 19.97 6.00 9.88
CA THR A 65 20.93 6.59 10.83
C THR A 65 21.22 5.55 11.90
N GLY A 66 21.94 4.50 11.52
CA GLY A 66 22.63 3.61 12.43
C GLY A 66 24.13 3.90 12.36
N GLY A 67 24.64 4.66 13.32
CA GLY A 67 26.07 4.69 13.66
C GLY A 67 26.76 6.04 13.56
N SER A 68 26.72 6.82 14.65
CA SER A 68 27.90 7.37 15.35
C SER A 68 27.47 8.57 16.20
N ASP A 69 27.19 8.36 17.49
CA ASP A 69 27.58 9.34 18.49
C ASP A 69 27.75 8.69 19.87
N HIS A 70 29.02 8.69 20.31
CA HIS A 70 29.59 8.51 21.65
C HIS A 70 28.84 7.63 22.68
#